data_AF-A0A520BHL8-F1
#
_entry.id   AF-A0A520BHL8-F1
#
_cell.length_a   1.000
_cell.length_b   1.000
_cell.length_c   1.000
_cell.angle_alpha   90.00
_cell.angle_beta   90.00
_cell.angle_gamma   90.00
#
_symmetry.space_group_name_H-M   'P 1'
#
loop_
_entity.id
_entity.type
_entity.pdbx_description
1 polymer ?
#
loop_
_entity_poly.entity_id
_entity_poly.type
_entity_poly.pdbx_seq_one_letter_code
_entity_poly.pdbx_strand_id
1 'polypeptide(L)'
;NEVKNISTLAKLPKLKKAFLNNNQIEDLNPLEGLVQNSDLEFDLEGNLVKNIELAIARKFHLIENGEIPENGVLSDMNHLEYTDNILTMPPYSVLELGSETLKNYYDGCQNFGKAPLSEGRIIFIGDGSSGKSSLIEKLLHGTFTLGRKQTNGIKIEQLNIRHPEDNRDLVFNIWDFGGQEIQHAVHKFFFTEGCLYVLVLDNRKEEEPEYWLQQIESLAGGAPVIIVFNKQDENPAETADRKYLKEKYPNIVSFFNTSCQSDMGIVDFKNRLLNEVVKLQTVDEEFPKNWLSIKKAIQRGTSGVNNYIKYEYFKMICDEYETTNENAQKLLLKYFNTIGSVTWFGEDTHLKFFHVLNPAWITQGVYKILTAEKTAQNQGRGQRPYGRVAWS
;
A
#
# COMPACT_ATOMS: atom_id res chain seq x y z
N ASN A 1 17.48 -2.71 -24.60
CA ASN A 1 17.07 -2.74 -26.03
C ASN A 1 15.72 -2.01 -26.15
N GLU A 2 15.23 -1.71 -27.37
CA GLU A 2 13.93 -1.01 -27.58
C GLU A 2 12.85 -1.94 -28.15
N VAL A 3 12.94 -3.25 -27.89
CA VAL A 3 11.94 -4.19 -28.41
C VAL A 3 10.62 -3.97 -27.67
N LYS A 4 9.56 -3.72 -28.42
CA LYS A 4 8.18 -3.57 -27.91
C LYS A 4 7.26 -4.70 -28.35
N ASN A 5 7.47 -5.18 -29.58
CA ASN A 5 6.56 -6.09 -30.24
C ASN A 5 7.24 -7.44 -30.46
N ILE A 6 6.64 -8.49 -29.90
CA ILE A 6 7.12 -9.88 -29.98
C ILE A 6 6.22 -10.78 -30.83
N SER A 7 5.30 -10.20 -31.60
CA SER A 7 4.36 -10.94 -32.47
C SER A 7 5.04 -11.88 -33.47
N THR A 8 6.27 -11.57 -33.87
CA THR A 8 7.05 -12.42 -34.77
C THR A 8 7.50 -13.72 -34.10
N LEU A 9 7.65 -13.75 -32.78
CA LEU A 9 8.03 -14.96 -32.03
C LEU A 9 6.96 -16.05 -32.14
N ALA A 10 5.69 -15.66 -32.17
CA ALA A 10 4.55 -16.58 -32.36
C ALA A 10 4.66 -17.41 -33.65
N LYS A 11 5.38 -16.90 -34.67
CA LYS A 11 5.56 -17.55 -35.97
C LYS A 11 6.73 -18.53 -36.01
N LEU A 12 7.44 -18.73 -34.90
CA LEU A 12 8.60 -19.59 -34.81
C LEU A 12 8.21 -20.92 -34.14
N PRO A 13 7.76 -21.95 -34.89
CA PRO A 13 7.19 -23.18 -34.33
C PRO A 13 8.22 -24.07 -33.61
N LYS A 14 9.50 -23.72 -33.66
CA LYS A 14 10.61 -24.40 -32.98
C LYS A 14 11.26 -23.54 -31.89
N LEU A 15 10.70 -22.36 -31.60
CA LEU A 15 11.23 -21.49 -30.57
C LEU A 15 10.99 -22.12 -29.20
N LYS A 16 12.09 -22.28 -28.45
CA LYS A 16 12.08 -22.79 -27.08
C LYS A 16 12.53 -21.73 -26.09
N LYS A 17 13.61 -21.01 -26.42
CA LYS A 17 14.21 -20.03 -25.52
C LYS A 17 14.24 -18.65 -26.14
N ALA A 18 13.91 -17.62 -25.36
CA ALA A 18 14.06 -16.23 -25.75
C ALA A 18 14.45 -15.37 -24.54
N PHE A 19 15.62 -14.72 -24.63
CA PHE A 19 16.09 -13.77 -23.63
C PHE A 19 15.77 -12.36 -24.09
N LEU A 20 14.75 -11.76 -23.49
CA LEU A 20 14.13 -10.49 -23.87
C LEU A 20 14.17 -9.48 -22.72
N ASN A 21 15.07 -9.69 -21.75
CA ASN A 21 15.25 -8.80 -20.62
C ASN A 21 15.65 -7.38 -21.02
N ASN A 22 15.32 -6.40 -20.18
CA ASN A 22 15.66 -4.98 -20.33
C ASN A 22 15.19 -4.40 -21.68
N ASN A 23 13.89 -4.56 -21.95
CA ASN A 23 13.18 -4.10 -23.15
C ASN A 23 11.95 -3.26 -22.78
N GLN A 24 11.06 -3.00 -23.76
CA GLN A 24 9.84 -2.21 -23.59
C GLN A 24 8.60 -3.04 -23.97
N ILE A 25 8.62 -4.34 -23.67
CA ILE A 25 7.52 -5.26 -23.99
C ILE A 25 6.39 -5.06 -22.98
N GLU A 26 5.18 -4.89 -23.49
CA GLU A 26 3.96 -4.75 -22.68
C GLU A 26 2.99 -5.92 -22.86
N ASP A 27 2.93 -6.49 -24.08
CA ASP A 27 1.93 -7.49 -24.48
C ASP A 27 2.56 -8.88 -24.65
N LEU A 28 2.08 -9.83 -23.86
CA LEU A 28 2.51 -11.23 -23.87
C LEU A 28 1.59 -12.16 -24.68
N ASN A 29 0.45 -11.68 -25.17
CA ASN A 29 -0.51 -12.49 -25.93
C ASN A 29 0.13 -13.23 -27.12
N PRO A 30 1.13 -12.67 -27.84
CA PRO A 30 1.83 -13.43 -28.88
C PRO A 30 2.41 -14.79 -28.45
N LEU A 31 2.76 -14.95 -27.16
CA LEU A 31 3.33 -16.19 -26.65
C LEU A 31 2.29 -17.31 -26.52
N GLU A 32 1.00 -16.97 -26.46
CA GLU A 32 -0.11 -17.93 -26.42
C GLU A 32 -0.14 -18.82 -27.69
N GLY A 33 0.29 -18.30 -28.84
CA GLY A 33 0.30 -19.03 -30.11
C GLY A 33 1.45 -20.04 -30.30
N LEU A 34 2.43 -20.09 -29.38
CA LEU A 34 3.56 -21.02 -29.51
C LEU A 34 3.10 -22.49 -29.49
N VAL A 35 3.44 -23.25 -30.52
CA VAL A 35 2.92 -24.60 -30.78
C VAL A 35 3.53 -25.67 -29.84
N GLN A 36 4.66 -25.38 -29.20
CA GLN A 36 5.33 -26.29 -28.27
C GLN A 36 4.95 -25.94 -26.82
N ASN A 37 4.48 -26.94 -26.06
CA ASN A 37 4.08 -26.80 -24.65
C ASN A 37 5.14 -27.30 -23.65
N SER A 38 6.33 -27.68 -24.11
CA SER A 38 7.45 -28.12 -23.25
C SER A 38 8.76 -27.43 -23.61
N ASP A 39 9.62 -27.25 -22.61
CA ASP A 39 10.94 -26.58 -22.67
C ASP A 39 10.92 -25.08 -23.05
N LEU A 40 9.84 -24.35 -22.75
CA LEU A 40 9.80 -22.91 -22.98
C LEU A 40 10.59 -22.17 -21.89
N GLU A 41 11.60 -21.37 -22.26
CA GLU A 41 12.36 -20.54 -21.32
C GLU A 41 12.39 -19.10 -21.82
N PHE A 42 11.60 -18.23 -21.18
CA PHE A 42 11.46 -16.84 -21.57
C PHE A 42 11.89 -15.93 -20.44
N ASP A 43 12.84 -15.06 -20.74
CA ASP A 43 13.28 -14.04 -19.81
C ASP A 43 12.74 -12.68 -20.24
N LEU A 44 11.85 -12.13 -19.43
CA LEU A 44 11.20 -10.83 -19.61
C LEU A 44 11.55 -9.86 -18.48
N GLU A 45 12.60 -10.12 -17.69
CA GLU A 45 13.05 -9.21 -16.63
C GLU A 45 13.20 -7.77 -17.14
N GLY A 46 12.76 -6.76 -16.38
CA GLY A 46 13.00 -5.36 -16.74
C GLY A 46 12.25 -4.91 -18.01
N ASN A 47 10.98 -5.30 -18.13
CA ASN A 47 10.08 -4.88 -19.21
C ASN A 47 8.93 -4.02 -18.66
N LEU A 48 7.88 -3.79 -19.47
CA LEU A 48 6.72 -2.99 -19.12
C LEU A 48 5.44 -3.84 -19.08
N VAL A 49 5.57 -5.15 -18.83
CA VAL A 49 4.43 -6.07 -18.80
C VAL A 49 3.50 -5.66 -17.66
N LYS A 50 2.24 -5.45 -18.00
CA LYS A 50 1.17 -5.19 -17.02
C LYS A 50 0.38 -6.44 -16.69
N ASN A 51 0.17 -7.31 -17.68
CA ASN A 51 -0.75 -8.43 -17.56
C ASN A 51 -0.10 -9.75 -17.99
N ILE A 52 -0.13 -10.73 -17.09
CA ILE A 52 0.03 -12.14 -17.41
C ILE A 52 -1.38 -12.72 -17.41
N GLU A 53 -1.94 -12.95 -18.59
CA GLU A 53 -3.28 -13.53 -18.71
C GLU A 53 -3.27 -15.03 -18.36
N LEU A 54 -4.43 -15.58 -18.01
CA LEU A 54 -4.58 -16.99 -17.60
C LEU A 54 -3.97 -17.97 -18.61
N ALA A 55 -4.10 -17.69 -19.91
CA ALA A 55 -3.53 -18.53 -20.97
C ALA A 55 -1.99 -18.57 -20.92
N ILE A 56 -1.35 -17.42 -20.66
CA ILE A 56 0.10 -17.31 -20.48
C ILE A 56 0.52 -18.00 -19.18
N ALA A 57 -0.20 -17.77 -18.09
CA ALA A 57 0.09 -18.42 -16.81
C ALA A 57 0.02 -19.95 -16.91
N ARG A 58 -0.96 -20.51 -17.63
CA ARG A 58 -1.06 -21.95 -17.92
C ARG A 58 0.08 -22.43 -18.80
N LYS A 59 0.41 -21.67 -19.85
CA LYS A 59 1.46 -22.03 -20.79
C LYS A 59 2.83 -22.13 -20.11
N PHE A 60 3.13 -21.22 -19.19
CA PHE A 60 4.39 -21.22 -18.44
C PHE A 60 4.31 -21.93 -17.08
N HIS A 61 3.28 -22.77 -16.87
CA HIS A 61 3.10 -23.57 -15.65
C HIS A 61 3.18 -22.77 -14.33
N LEU A 62 2.77 -21.49 -14.36
CA LEU A 62 2.66 -20.66 -13.16
C LEU A 62 1.50 -21.13 -12.26
N ILE A 63 0.50 -21.76 -12.86
CA ILE A 63 -0.57 -22.48 -12.17
C ILE A 63 -0.47 -23.97 -12.48
N GLU A 64 -0.83 -24.81 -11.52
CA GLU A 64 -0.97 -26.25 -11.74
C GLU A 64 -2.10 -26.49 -12.73
N ASN A 65 -1.73 -26.94 -13.93
CA ASN A 65 -2.63 -27.70 -14.78
C ASN A 65 -2.87 -29.01 -14.00
N GLY A 66 -4.12 -29.34 -13.66
CA GLY A 66 -4.47 -30.45 -12.77
C GLY A 66 -4.07 -31.88 -13.23
N GLU A 67 -3.04 -32.03 -14.05
CA GLU A 67 -2.43 -33.28 -14.45
C GLU A 67 -1.01 -33.35 -13.86
N ILE A 68 -0.89 -34.01 -12.70
CA ILE A 68 0.40 -34.57 -12.28
C ILE A 68 0.64 -35.78 -13.18
N PRO A 69 1.71 -35.86 -13.99
CA PRO A 69 1.99 -37.07 -14.75
C PRO A 69 2.14 -38.25 -13.78
N GLU A 70 1.46 -39.37 -14.05
CA GLU A 70 1.46 -40.60 -13.23
C GLU A 70 2.86 -41.13 -12.85
N ASN A 71 3.92 -40.62 -13.49
CA ASN A 71 5.30 -41.07 -13.32
C ASN A 71 6.21 -40.12 -12.51
N GLY A 72 5.71 -39.01 -11.94
CA GLY A 72 6.46 -38.20 -10.97
C GLY A 72 7.75 -37.54 -11.48
N VAL A 73 7.98 -37.49 -12.80
CA VAL A 73 9.08 -36.75 -13.41
C VAL A 73 8.52 -35.47 -14.01
N LEU A 74 8.86 -34.32 -13.41
CA LEU A 74 8.70 -32.99 -14.00
C LEU A 74 9.72 -32.87 -15.15
N SER A 75 9.44 -33.43 -16.32
CA SER A 75 10.32 -33.32 -17.49
C SER A 75 10.12 -32.01 -18.28
N ASP A 76 9.04 -31.27 -18.01
CA ASP A 76 8.63 -30.11 -18.82
C ASP A 76 8.72 -28.81 -18.00
N MET A 77 9.92 -28.23 -17.96
CA MET A 77 10.21 -27.00 -17.21
C MET A 77 9.95 -25.77 -18.11
N ASN A 78 8.68 -25.42 -18.31
CA ASN A 78 8.38 -24.09 -18.85
C ASN A 78 8.67 -23.06 -17.76
N HIS A 79 9.46 -22.04 -18.11
CA HIS A 79 9.91 -20.99 -17.21
C HIS A 79 9.68 -19.62 -17.85
N LEU A 80 9.14 -18.72 -17.04
CA LEU A 80 8.94 -17.31 -17.36
C LEU A 80 9.60 -16.50 -16.24
N GLU A 81 10.65 -15.76 -16.57
CA GLU A 81 11.19 -14.72 -15.68
C GLU A 81 10.45 -13.42 -15.98
N TYR A 82 9.87 -12.81 -14.95
CA TYR A 82 8.94 -11.68 -15.05
C TYR A 82 9.20 -10.60 -13.99
N THR A 83 10.32 -10.68 -13.28
CA THR A 83 10.75 -9.66 -12.32
C THR A 83 10.95 -8.29 -13.01
N ASP A 84 10.96 -7.22 -12.22
CA ASP A 84 11.14 -5.84 -12.69
C ASP A 84 10.19 -5.42 -13.83
N ASN A 85 8.94 -5.88 -13.78
CA ASN A 85 7.83 -5.44 -14.60
C ASN A 85 6.80 -4.65 -13.76
N ILE A 86 5.79 -4.08 -14.42
CA ILE A 86 4.73 -3.28 -13.79
C ILE A 86 3.42 -4.06 -13.71
N LEU A 87 3.50 -5.30 -13.20
CA LEU A 87 2.37 -6.23 -13.17
C LEU A 87 1.19 -5.68 -12.36
N THR A 88 0.07 -5.46 -13.03
CA THR A 88 -1.24 -5.12 -12.45
C THR A 88 -2.15 -6.34 -12.36
N MET A 89 -1.93 -7.36 -13.21
CA MET A 89 -2.66 -8.61 -13.18
C MET A 89 -1.77 -9.80 -13.58
N PRO A 90 -1.67 -10.84 -12.75
CA PRO A 90 -1.91 -10.83 -11.32
C PRO A 90 -0.85 -9.91 -10.65
N PRO A 91 -1.17 -9.26 -9.52
CA PRO A 91 -0.16 -8.59 -8.71
C PRO A 91 0.96 -9.53 -8.26
N TYR A 92 2.18 -9.01 -8.05
CA TYR A 92 3.31 -9.80 -7.55
C TYR A 92 2.99 -10.55 -6.26
N SER A 93 2.25 -9.91 -5.35
CA SER A 93 1.84 -10.54 -4.08
C SER A 93 0.91 -11.74 -4.25
N VAL A 94 0.24 -11.89 -5.41
CA VAL A 94 -0.55 -13.09 -5.74
C VAL A 94 0.37 -14.18 -6.29
N LEU A 95 1.33 -13.82 -7.15
CA LEU A 95 2.31 -14.75 -7.72
C LEU A 95 3.19 -15.40 -6.64
N GLU A 96 3.60 -14.61 -5.64
CA GLU A 96 4.44 -15.07 -4.52
C GLU A 96 3.74 -16.10 -3.61
N LEU A 97 2.41 -16.20 -3.63
CA LEU A 97 1.64 -17.13 -2.79
C LEU A 97 1.45 -18.53 -3.40
N GLY A 98 2.07 -18.78 -4.56
CA GLY A 98 2.10 -20.08 -5.20
C GLY A 98 0.90 -20.40 -6.11
N SER A 99 1.01 -21.56 -6.77
CA SER A 99 0.13 -22.01 -7.86
C SER A 99 -1.35 -22.08 -7.49
N GLU A 100 -1.67 -22.61 -6.31
CA GLU A 100 -3.05 -22.76 -5.83
C GLU A 100 -3.72 -21.41 -5.61
N THR A 101 -3.05 -20.47 -4.95
CA THR A 101 -3.57 -19.13 -4.69
C THR A 101 -3.77 -18.37 -6.01
N LEU A 102 -2.81 -18.49 -6.92
CA LEU A 102 -2.89 -17.87 -8.25
C LEU A 102 -4.05 -18.43 -9.08
N LYS A 103 -4.28 -19.75 -9.02
CA LYS A 103 -5.45 -20.38 -9.65
C LYS A 103 -6.76 -19.82 -9.09
N ASN A 104 -6.91 -19.77 -7.76
CA ASN A 104 -8.09 -19.19 -7.11
C ASN A 104 -8.32 -17.72 -7.50
N TYR A 105 -7.24 -16.93 -7.65
CA TYR A 105 -7.32 -15.57 -8.14
C TYR A 105 -7.93 -15.50 -9.55
N TYR A 106 -7.41 -16.30 -10.50
CA TYR A 106 -7.96 -16.33 -11.86
C TYR A 106 -9.41 -16.84 -11.91
N ASP A 107 -9.73 -17.89 -11.13
CA ASP A 107 -11.10 -18.41 -11.04
C ASP A 107 -12.04 -17.32 -10.52
N GLY A 108 -11.62 -16.54 -9.52
CA GLY A 108 -12.36 -15.37 -9.04
C GLY A 108 -12.54 -14.29 -10.11
N CYS A 109 -11.49 -13.97 -10.87
CA CYS A 109 -11.58 -13.02 -11.99
C CYS A 109 -12.55 -13.50 -13.08
N GLN A 110 -12.60 -14.79 -13.39
CA GLN A 110 -13.50 -15.35 -14.39
C GLN A 110 -14.96 -15.39 -13.90
N ASN A 111 -15.18 -15.79 -12.65
CA ASN A 111 -16.52 -15.99 -12.10
C ASN A 111 -17.21 -14.67 -11.73
N PHE A 112 -16.46 -13.71 -11.15
CA PHE A 112 -17.02 -12.46 -10.64
C PHE A 112 -16.66 -11.24 -11.49
N GLY A 113 -15.76 -11.40 -12.46
CA GLY A 113 -15.11 -10.30 -13.14
C GLY A 113 -13.99 -9.69 -12.30
N LYS A 114 -13.25 -8.78 -12.92
CA LYS A 114 -12.12 -8.06 -12.31
C LYS A 114 -12.37 -6.56 -12.27
N ALA A 115 -11.73 -5.88 -11.32
CA ALA A 115 -11.69 -4.43 -11.26
C ALA A 115 -10.43 -3.96 -10.50
N PRO A 116 -9.88 -2.78 -10.85
CA PRO A 116 -8.77 -2.19 -10.12
C PRO A 116 -9.21 -1.78 -8.72
N LEU A 117 -8.32 -1.88 -7.75
CA LEU A 117 -8.61 -1.48 -6.37
C LEU A 117 -8.91 0.03 -6.25
N SER A 118 -8.28 0.87 -7.08
CA SER A 118 -8.54 2.32 -7.20
C SER A 118 -8.45 3.09 -5.88
N GLU A 119 -7.61 2.59 -4.96
CA GLU A 119 -7.43 3.18 -3.64
C GLU A 119 -5.96 3.25 -3.27
N GLY A 120 -5.62 4.19 -2.39
CA GLY A 120 -4.27 4.30 -1.85
C GLY A 120 -4.26 4.99 -0.50
N ARG A 121 -3.07 5.09 0.09
CA ARG A 121 -2.87 5.74 1.38
C ARG A 121 -1.78 6.79 1.29
N ILE A 122 -2.02 7.92 1.95
CA ILE A 122 -1.04 9.00 2.14
C ILE A 122 -0.85 9.18 3.65
N ILE A 123 0.39 9.10 4.13
CA ILE A 123 0.72 9.21 5.54
C ILE A 123 1.51 10.50 5.80
N PHE A 124 0.95 11.41 6.59
CA PHE A 124 1.63 12.64 7.01
C PHE A 124 2.35 12.40 8.35
N ILE A 125 3.66 12.61 8.37
CA ILE A 125 4.52 12.44 9.54
C ILE A 125 5.42 13.66 9.75
N GLY A 126 6.09 13.73 10.90
CA GLY A 126 6.87 14.87 11.35
C GLY A 126 6.50 15.28 12.77
N ASP A 127 7.23 16.22 13.34
CA ASP A 127 7.15 16.52 14.77
C ASP A 127 5.87 17.29 15.16
N GLY A 128 5.66 17.38 16.47
CA GLY A 128 4.62 18.20 17.08
C GLY A 128 4.58 19.62 16.51
N SER A 129 3.41 20.00 16.00
CA SER A 129 3.15 21.34 15.47
C SER A 129 3.90 21.69 14.17
N SER A 130 4.47 20.73 13.42
CA SER A 130 5.12 21.00 12.13
C SER A 130 4.17 21.51 11.02
N GLY A 131 2.85 21.35 11.24
CA GLY A 131 1.80 21.87 10.36
C GLY A 131 1.17 20.84 9.44
N LYS A 132 1.35 19.53 9.69
CA LYS A 132 0.68 18.41 9.00
C LYS A 132 -0.81 18.66 8.79
N SER A 133 -1.57 18.86 9.88
CA SER A 133 -3.01 19.09 9.82
C SER A 133 -3.38 20.34 9.01
N SER A 134 -2.62 21.42 9.15
CA SER A 134 -2.82 22.65 8.36
C SER A 134 -2.56 22.42 6.87
N LEU A 135 -1.54 21.64 6.53
CA LEU A 135 -1.21 21.29 5.15
C LEU A 135 -2.30 20.39 4.54
N ILE A 136 -2.79 19.40 5.28
CA ILE A 136 -3.92 18.55 4.87
C ILE A 136 -5.19 19.37 4.64
N GLU A 137 -5.52 20.28 5.57
CA GLU A 137 -6.66 21.19 5.43
C GLU A 137 -6.53 22.04 4.16
N LYS A 138 -5.33 22.58 3.91
CA LYS A 138 -5.05 23.39 2.74
C LYS A 138 -5.18 22.59 1.44
N LEU A 139 -4.68 21.36 1.43
CA LEU A 139 -4.75 20.45 0.28
C LEU A 139 -6.20 20.07 -0.07
N LEU A 140 -6.99 19.71 0.94
CA LEU A 140 -8.35 19.19 0.77
C LEU A 140 -9.39 20.30 0.58
N HIS A 141 -9.30 21.35 1.40
CA HIS A 141 -10.36 22.35 1.55
C HIS A 141 -9.94 23.74 1.09
N GLY A 142 -8.65 23.98 0.83
CA GLY A 142 -8.13 25.30 0.48
C GLY A 142 -8.10 26.31 1.63
N THR A 143 -8.46 25.88 2.85
CA THR A 143 -8.55 26.76 4.03
C THR A 143 -7.33 26.63 4.94
N PHE A 144 -7.16 27.61 5.81
CA PHE A 144 -6.12 27.61 6.84
C PHE A 144 -6.70 28.14 8.15
N THR A 145 -6.57 27.35 9.21
CA THR A 145 -6.99 27.73 10.57
C THR A 145 -5.77 28.00 11.46
N LEU A 146 -5.61 29.26 11.89
CA LEU A 146 -4.56 29.66 12.83
C LEU A 146 -4.86 29.13 14.26
N GLY A 147 -3.82 28.75 15.00
CA GLY A 147 -3.96 28.33 16.40
C GLY A 147 -4.66 26.98 16.61
N ARG A 148 -4.61 26.09 15.61
CA ARG A 148 -5.21 24.76 15.68
C ARG A 148 -4.67 23.98 16.89
N LYS A 149 -5.57 23.31 17.63
CA LYS A 149 -5.18 22.37 18.68
C LYS A 149 -4.42 21.20 18.07
N GLN A 150 -3.49 20.63 18.84
CA GLN A 150 -2.76 19.43 18.42
C GLN A 150 -3.73 18.28 18.13
N THR A 151 -3.47 17.53 17.05
CA THR A 151 -4.20 16.30 16.73
C THR A 151 -3.87 15.22 17.75
N ASN A 152 -4.91 14.56 18.26
CA ASN A 152 -4.78 13.42 19.17
C ASN A 152 -4.95 12.12 18.38
N GLY A 153 -4.01 11.17 18.51
CA GLY A 153 -4.06 9.91 17.77
C GLY A 153 -3.94 10.13 16.26
N ILE A 154 -4.77 9.44 15.48
CA ILE A 154 -4.79 9.55 14.01
C ILE A 154 -6.15 10.10 13.56
N LYS A 155 -6.12 11.12 12.70
CA LYS A 155 -7.28 11.58 11.95
C LYS A 155 -7.16 11.08 10.51
N ILE A 156 -8.22 10.46 10.00
CA ILE A 156 -8.28 9.96 8.63
C ILE A 156 -9.26 10.81 7.82
N GLU A 157 -8.79 11.36 6.70
CA GLU A 157 -9.60 12.10 5.72
C GLU A 157 -9.45 11.46 4.34
N GLN A 158 -10.38 11.71 3.43
CA GLN A 158 -10.35 11.15 2.07
C GLN A 158 -10.09 12.21 1.03
N LEU A 159 -9.15 11.93 0.13
CA LEU A 159 -8.91 12.67 -1.10
C LEU A 159 -9.49 11.88 -2.27
N ASN A 160 -10.47 12.46 -2.94
CA ASN A 160 -11.08 11.88 -4.13
C ASN A 160 -10.55 12.60 -5.38
N ILE A 161 -10.04 11.84 -6.35
CA ILE A 161 -9.57 12.37 -7.63
C ILE A 161 -10.01 11.48 -8.78
N ARG A 162 -9.85 11.96 -10.01
CA ARG A 162 -10.03 11.18 -11.23
C ARG A 162 -8.68 10.66 -11.70
N HIS A 163 -8.62 9.38 -12.04
CA HIS A 163 -7.43 8.79 -12.66
C HIS A 163 -7.14 9.50 -13.99
N PRO A 164 -5.89 9.91 -14.27
CA PRO A 164 -5.58 10.80 -15.38
C PRO A 164 -5.77 10.17 -16.76
N GLU A 165 -5.68 8.85 -16.89
CA GLU A 165 -5.74 8.18 -18.20
C GLU A 165 -7.16 7.70 -18.57
N ASP A 166 -7.91 7.16 -17.62
CA ASP A 166 -9.20 6.48 -17.86
C ASP A 166 -10.37 7.12 -17.11
N ASN A 167 -10.13 8.22 -16.37
CA ASN A 167 -11.12 9.02 -15.65
C ASN A 167 -11.93 8.24 -14.59
N ARG A 168 -11.44 7.09 -14.11
CA ARG A 168 -12.09 6.37 -13.00
C ARG A 168 -11.91 7.09 -11.67
N ASP A 169 -12.82 6.86 -10.73
CA ASP A 169 -12.75 7.46 -9.40
C ASP A 169 -11.65 6.78 -8.57
N LEU A 170 -10.76 7.58 -7.98
CA LEU A 170 -9.72 7.14 -7.06
C LEU A 170 -9.95 7.71 -5.66
N VAL A 171 -9.73 6.89 -4.64
CA VAL A 171 -9.89 7.31 -3.24
C VAL A 171 -8.59 7.09 -2.47
N PHE A 172 -8.01 8.18 -1.95
CA PHE A 172 -6.81 8.13 -1.13
C PHE A 172 -7.14 8.45 0.33
N ASN A 173 -6.81 7.53 1.24
CA ASN A 173 -6.95 7.74 2.67
C ASN A 173 -5.74 8.53 3.18
N ILE A 174 -5.96 9.77 3.61
CA ILE A 174 -4.96 10.65 4.21
C ILE A 174 -4.95 10.44 5.72
N TRP A 175 -3.80 10.05 6.25
CA TRP A 175 -3.60 9.83 7.68
C TRP A 175 -2.79 10.98 8.28
N ASP A 176 -3.45 11.79 9.12
CA ASP A 176 -2.83 12.84 9.94
C ASP A 176 -2.44 12.26 11.29
N PHE A 177 -1.15 12.00 11.47
CA PHE A 177 -0.62 11.54 12.74
C PHE A 177 -0.47 12.71 13.72
N GLY A 178 -0.96 12.53 14.94
CA GLY A 178 -0.66 13.43 16.05
C GLY A 178 0.85 13.55 16.26
N GLY A 179 1.30 14.69 16.79
CA GLY A 179 2.74 14.96 16.93
C GLY A 179 3.23 14.89 18.38
N GLN A 180 2.54 14.17 19.27
CA GLN A 180 2.97 14.05 20.66
C GLN A 180 3.97 12.90 20.82
N GLU A 181 5.03 13.12 21.60
CA GLU A 181 6.15 12.18 21.72
C GLU A 181 5.73 10.77 22.20
N ILE A 182 4.76 10.74 23.11
CA ILE A 182 4.17 9.52 23.67
C ILE A 182 3.47 8.67 22.60
N GLN A 183 3.08 9.26 21.46
CA GLN A 183 2.41 8.59 20.36
C GLN A 183 3.39 8.00 19.32
N HIS A 184 4.69 8.39 19.30
CA HIS A 184 5.63 7.93 18.26
C HIS A 184 5.79 6.41 18.22
N ALA A 185 5.85 5.74 19.38
CA ALA A 185 5.92 4.28 19.44
C ALA A 185 4.66 3.60 18.88
N VAL A 186 3.49 4.22 19.09
CA VAL A 186 2.21 3.73 18.59
C VAL A 186 2.10 3.91 17.08
N HIS A 187 2.69 4.98 16.53
CA HIS A 187 2.66 5.24 15.10
C HIS A 187 3.37 4.16 14.29
N LYS A 188 4.43 3.57 14.82
CA LYS A 188 5.19 2.49 14.15
C LYS A 188 4.31 1.31 13.72
N PHE A 189 3.23 1.04 14.46
CA PHE A 189 2.25 -0.01 14.13
C PHE A 189 1.46 0.25 12.84
N PHE A 190 1.45 1.49 12.35
CA PHE A 190 0.69 1.91 11.18
C PHE A 190 1.57 2.24 9.98
N PHE A 191 2.90 2.15 10.14
CA PHE A 191 3.83 2.24 9.01
C PHE A 191 3.66 0.98 8.15
N THR A 192 3.65 1.16 6.84
CA THR A 192 3.43 0.07 5.90
C THR A 192 3.96 0.44 4.52
N GLU A 193 4.39 -0.57 3.78
CA GLU A 193 4.76 -0.46 2.37
C GLU A 193 3.54 -0.12 1.49
N GLY A 194 3.76 0.26 0.23
CA GLY A 194 2.68 0.49 -0.73
C GLY A 194 1.85 1.77 -0.49
N CYS A 195 2.38 2.73 0.28
CA CYS A 195 1.75 4.03 0.50
C CYS A 195 2.73 5.18 0.23
N LEU A 196 2.22 6.41 0.14
CA LEU A 196 3.03 7.62 -0.01
C LEU A 196 3.22 8.31 1.34
N TYR A 197 4.46 8.63 1.70
CA TYR A 197 4.76 9.41 2.90
C TYR A 197 4.97 10.89 2.57
N VAL A 198 4.42 11.75 3.42
CA VAL A 198 4.69 13.20 3.44
C VAL A 198 5.33 13.55 4.77
N LEU A 199 6.63 13.80 4.77
CA LEU A 199 7.36 14.28 5.95
C LEU A 199 7.29 15.80 6.00
N VAL A 200 6.59 16.35 7.00
CA VAL A 200 6.41 17.79 7.20
C VAL A 200 7.34 18.27 8.30
N LEU A 201 8.24 19.18 7.95
CA LEU A 201 9.24 19.78 8.82
C LEU A 201 8.91 21.25 9.10
N ASP A 202 9.14 21.70 10.34
CA ASP A 202 9.02 23.11 10.74
C ASP A 202 10.38 23.82 10.60
N ASN A 203 10.51 24.76 9.67
CA ASN A 203 11.79 25.48 9.48
C ASN A 203 12.22 26.34 10.68
N ARG A 204 11.35 26.57 11.65
CA ARG A 204 11.68 27.34 12.86
C ARG A 204 12.46 26.52 13.89
N LYS A 205 12.58 25.21 13.67
CA LYS A 205 13.20 24.27 14.60
C LYS A 205 14.31 23.51 13.89
N GLU A 206 15.34 23.15 14.66
CA GLU A 206 16.28 22.11 14.27
C GLU A 206 15.58 20.75 14.44
N GLU A 207 14.77 20.37 13.45
CA GLU A 207 14.16 19.03 13.39
C GLU A 207 15.12 18.08 12.68
N GLU A 208 15.22 16.84 13.18
CA GLU A 208 16.07 15.78 12.63
C GLU A 208 15.24 14.91 11.67
N PRO A 209 15.23 15.20 10.34
CA PRO A 209 14.44 14.44 9.38
C PRO A 209 14.85 12.96 9.32
N GLU A 210 16.10 12.65 9.65
CA GLU A 210 16.64 11.30 9.63
C GLU A 210 15.87 10.34 10.53
N TYR A 211 15.40 10.79 11.70
CA TYR A 211 14.64 9.94 12.60
C TYR A 211 13.43 9.33 11.87
N TRP A 212 12.66 10.17 11.18
CA TRP A 212 11.47 9.77 10.45
C TRP A 212 11.80 8.94 9.21
N LEU A 213 12.84 9.33 8.48
CA LEU A 213 13.28 8.61 7.27
C LEU A 213 13.79 7.20 7.60
N GLN A 214 14.52 7.01 8.70
CA GLN A 214 14.93 5.70 9.20
C GLN A 214 13.73 4.82 9.60
N GLN A 215 12.68 5.41 10.18
CA GLN A 215 11.45 4.64 10.47
C GLN A 215 10.74 4.22 9.17
N ILE A 216 10.67 5.09 8.16
CA ILE A 216 10.10 4.74 6.85
C ILE A 216 10.91 3.60 6.23
N GLU A 217 12.22 3.73 6.13
CA GLU A 217 13.11 2.71 5.56
C GLU A 217 12.96 1.35 6.27
N SER A 218 12.92 1.35 7.61
CA SER A 218 12.82 0.13 8.40
C SER A 218 11.45 -0.53 8.40
N LEU A 219 10.34 0.21 8.23
CA LEU A 219 8.97 -0.30 8.44
C LEU A 219 8.07 -0.22 7.21
N ALA A 220 8.46 0.56 6.21
CA ALA A 220 7.70 0.80 4.98
C ALA A 220 8.56 0.62 3.71
N GLY A 221 9.76 0.05 3.86
CA GLY A 221 10.63 -0.31 2.76
C GLY A 221 10.89 0.84 1.79
N GLY A 222 10.71 0.58 0.49
CA GLY A 222 10.92 1.55 -0.58
C GLY A 222 9.79 2.55 -0.80
N ALA A 223 8.86 2.74 0.16
CA ALA A 223 7.74 3.65 0.01
C ALA A 223 8.20 5.07 -0.39
N PRO A 224 7.57 5.72 -1.40
CA PRO A 224 7.96 7.04 -1.85
C PRO A 224 7.76 8.09 -0.74
N VAL A 225 8.67 9.06 -0.67
CA VAL A 225 8.64 10.13 0.35
C VAL A 225 8.69 11.51 -0.30
N ILE A 226 7.74 12.38 0.07
CA ILE A 226 7.81 13.81 -0.21
C ILE A 226 8.20 14.53 1.08
N ILE A 227 9.25 15.35 1.03
CA ILE A 227 9.65 16.19 2.16
C ILE A 227 9.11 17.60 1.94
N VAL A 228 8.44 18.14 2.96
CA VAL A 228 7.83 19.47 2.94
C VAL A 228 8.38 20.31 4.09
N PHE A 229 9.16 21.32 3.74
CA PHE A 229 9.63 22.37 4.63
C PHE A 229 8.54 23.44 4.74
N ASN A 230 7.79 23.42 5.84
CA ASN A 230 6.64 24.30 6.06
C ASN A 230 7.03 25.57 6.84
N LYS A 231 6.12 26.55 6.88
CA LYS A 231 6.25 27.84 7.60
C LYS A 231 7.43 28.69 7.12
N GLN A 232 7.67 28.65 5.82
CA GLN A 232 8.68 29.49 5.16
C GLN A 232 8.42 31.00 5.31
N ASP A 233 7.19 31.40 5.60
CA ASP A 233 6.83 32.78 5.94
C ASP A 233 7.43 33.25 7.28
N GLU A 234 7.73 32.34 8.19
CA GLU A 234 8.35 32.66 9.49
C GLU A 234 9.87 32.48 9.48
N ASN A 235 10.38 31.45 8.80
CA ASN A 235 11.82 31.26 8.60
C ASN A 235 12.12 30.73 7.18
N PRO A 236 12.78 31.52 6.31
CA PRO A 236 13.11 31.10 4.96
C PRO A 236 14.33 30.15 4.90
N ALA A 237 15.15 30.08 5.95
CA ALA A 237 16.31 29.19 5.97
C ALA A 237 15.86 27.73 6.13
N GLU A 238 16.27 26.89 5.19
CA GLU A 238 16.12 25.43 5.31
C GLU A 238 17.16 24.88 6.29
N THR A 239 16.71 24.01 7.19
CA THR A 239 17.56 23.41 8.22
C THR A 239 18.25 22.13 7.78
N ALA A 240 17.82 21.52 6.67
CA ALA A 240 18.32 20.22 6.21
C ALA A 240 18.98 20.26 4.82
N ASP A 241 20.05 19.47 4.66
CA ASP A 241 20.75 19.31 3.38
C ASP A 241 19.98 18.33 2.47
N ARG A 242 19.26 18.89 1.49
CA ARG A 242 18.50 18.10 0.49
C ARG A 242 19.36 17.12 -0.29
N LYS A 243 20.61 17.50 -0.61
CA LYS A 243 21.50 16.68 -1.42
C LYS A 243 21.89 15.43 -0.64
N TYR A 244 22.36 15.64 0.59
CA TYR A 244 22.70 14.55 1.50
C TYR A 244 21.49 13.62 1.76
N LEU A 245 20.32 14.19 2.05
CA LEU A 245 19.10 13.38 2.27
C LEU A 245 18.72 12.55 1.04
N LYS A 246 18.78 13.13 -0.17
CA LYS A 246 18.43 12.43 -1.41
C LYS A 246 19.44 11.34 -1.77
N GLU A 247 20.72 11.55 -1.49
CA GLU A 247 21.77 10.54 -1.68
C GLU A 247 21.61 9.36 -0.71
N LYS A 248 21.27 9.65 0.55
CA LYS A 248 21.08 8.63 1.59
C LYS A 248 19.76 7.87 1.47
N TYR A 249 18.68 8.56 1.08
CA TYR A 249 17.32 8.02 1.00
C TYR A 249 16.77 8.18 -0.44
N PRO A 250 17.07 7.23 -1.34
CA PRO A 250 16.75 7.36 -2.76
C PRO A 250 15.24 7.38 -3.05
N ASN A 251 14.42 6.83 -2.15
CA ASN A 251 12.95 6.85 -2.19
C ASN A 251 12.33 8.25 -1.95
N ILE A 252 13.13 9.26 -1.59
CA ILE A 252 12.65 10.65 -1.56
C ILE A 252 12.37 11.13 -2.98
N VAL A 253 11.11 11.29 -3.36
CA VAL A 253 10.73 11.67 -4.74
C VAL A 253 10.80 13.17 -4.97
N SER A 254 10.62 14.00 -3.93
CA SER A 254 10.64 15.47 -4.05
C SER A 254 10.78 16.22 -2.73
N PHE A 255 11.20 17.48 -2.84
CA PHE A 255 11.26 18.45 -1.74
C PHE A 255 10.43 19.69 -2.09
N PHE A 256 9.70 20.24 -1.12
CA PHE A 256 8.91 21.45 -1.27
C PHE A 256 9.11 22.43 -0.12
N ASN A 257 9.13 23.72 -0.46
CA ASN A 257 9.02 24.81 0.50
C ASN A 257 7.59 25.32 0.46
N THR A 258 6.95 25.35 1.62
CA THR A 258 5.55 25.72 1.72
C THR A 258 5.29 26.69 2.87
N SER A 259 4.20 27.44 2.73
CA SER A 259 3.59 28.19 3.81
C SER A 259 2.08 28.03 3.71
N CYS A 260 1.50 27.33 4.67
CA CYS A 260 0.05 27.19 4.75
C CYS A 260 -0.67 28.54 4.95
N GLN A 261 0.03 29.52 5.53
CA GLN A 261 -0.49 30.87 5.82
C GLN A 261 -0.50 31.77 4.59
N SER A 262 0.53 31.71 3.74
CA SER A 262 0.70 32.60 2.58
C SER A 262 0.42 31.92 1.23
N ASP A 263 -0.03 30.67 1.22
CA ASP A 263 -0.24 29.85 0.02
C ASP A 263 1.02 29.50 -0.79
N MET A 264 2.20 29.92 -0.33
CA MET A 264 3.47 29.62 -1.00
C MET A 264 3.67 28.11 -1.18
N GLY A 265 3.99 27.69 -2.40
CA GLY A 265 4.39 26.32 -2.75
C GLY A 265 3.29 25.25 -2.64
N ILE A 266 2.08 25.59 -2.17
CA ILE A 266 0.99 24.64 -1.94
C ILE A 266 0.51 24.02 -3.26
N VAL A 267 0.40 24.80 -4.33
CA VAL A 267 -0.07 24.31 -5.65
C VAL A 267 0.92 23.32 -6.24
N ASP A 268 2.21 23.64 -6.23
CA ASP A 268 3.26 22.77 -6.78
C ASP A 268 3.36 21.47 -5.98
N PHE A 269 3.33 21.56 -4.65
CA PHE A 269 3.27 20.40 -3.77
C PHE A 269 2.05 19.54 -4.06
N LYS A 270 0.85 20.13 -4.17
CA LYS A 270 -0.38 19.41 -4.50
C LYS A 270 -0.28 18.68 -5.84
N ASN A 271 0.17 19.35 -6.89
CA ASN A 271 0.33 18.74 -8.20
C ASN A 271 1.30 17.56 -8.16
N ARG A 272 2.42 17.69 -7.45
CA ARG A 272 3.37 16.60 -7.29
C ARG A 272 2.81 15.44 -6.47
N LEU A 273 2.13 15.74 -5.36
CA LEU A 273 1.44 14.75 -4.55
C LEU A 273 0.48 13.92 -5.41
N LEU A 274 -0.37 14.58 -6.20
CA LEU A 274 -1.32 13.94 -7.10
C LEU A 274 -0.63 13.04 -8.13
N ASN A 275 0.49 13.49 -8.71
CA ASN A 275 1.27 12.71 -9.66
C ASN A 275 1.94 11.48 -9.06
N GLU A 276 2.31 11.50 -7.76
CA GLU A 276 2.94 10.34 -7.12
C GLU A 276 1.91 9.35 -6.59
N VAL A 277 0.77 9.80 -6.06
CA VAL A 277 -0.25 8.88 -5.52
C VAL A 277 -0.90 8.02 -6.59
N VAL A 278 -1.04 8.52 -7.83
CA VAL A 278 -1.59 7.72 -8.94
C VAL A 278 -0.66 6.60 -9.38
N LYS A 279 0.63 6.65 -9.02
CA LYS A 279 1.61 5.60 -9.35
C LYS A 279 1.68 4.48 -8.31
N LEU A 280 0.95 4.61 -7.20
CA LEU A 280 0.92 3.57 -6.17
C LEU A 280 0.32 2.30 -6.78
N GLN A 281 0.96 1.14 -6.54
CA GLN A 281 0.55 -0.15 -7.11
C GLN A 281 -0.95 -0.46 -6.84
N THR A 282 -1.42 -0.12 -5.65
CA THR A 282 -2.82 -0.31 -5.23
C THR A 282 -3.85 0.45 -6.06
N VAL A 283 -3.42 1.40 -6.91
CA VAL A 283 -4.31 2.12 -7.83
C VAL A 283 -4.76 1.21 -8.96
N ASP A 284 -3.82 0.55 -9.63
CA ASP A 284 -4.03 -0.19 -10.89
C ASP A 284 -4.09 -1.70 -10.73
N GLU A 285 -3.62 -2.26 -9.60
CA GLU A 285 -3.73 -3.69 -9.35
C GLU A 285 -5.18 -4.18 -9.41
N GLU A 286 -5.40 -5.16 -10.28
CA GLU A 286 -6.72 -5.73 -10.53
C GLU A 286 -7.01 -6.88 -9.58
N PHE A 287 -8.21 -6.89 -9.02
CA PHE A 287 -8.68 -7.98 -8.15
C PHE A 287 -10.03 -8.53 -8.62
N PRO A 288 -10.33 -9.80 -8.29
CA PRO A 288 -11.67 -10.35 -8.40
C PRO A 288 -12.72 -9.44 -7.74
N LYS A 289 -13.86 -9.20 -8.37
CA LYS A 289 -14.87 -8.28 -7.81
C LYS A 289 -15.46 -8.77 -6.48
N ASN A 290 -15.49 -10.07 -6.21
CA ASN A 290 -15.89 -10.61 -4.91
C ASN A 290 -14.96 -10.14 -3.77
N TRP A 291 -13.66 -9.99 -4.03
CA TRP A 291 -12.70 -9.41 -3.08
C TRP A 291 -13.04 -7.97 -2.70
N LEU A 292 -13.48 -7.16 -3.68
CA LEU A 292 -13.95 -5.79 -3.44
C LEU A 292 -15.27 -5.76 -2.64
N SER A 293 -16.12 -6.78 -2.81
CA SER A 293 -17.33 -6.95 -2.01
C SER A 293 -17.01 -7.32 -0.55
N ILE A 294 -16.04 -8.22 -0.34
CA ILE A 294 -15.50 -8.55 1.00
C ILE A 294 -14.98 -7.29 1.69
N LYS A 295 -14.20 -6.44 0.98
CA LYS A 295 -13.72 -5.16 1.52
C LYS A 295 -14.85 -4.32 2.07
N LYS A 296 -15.91 -4.11 1.27
CA LYS A 296 -17.07 -3.30 1.64
C LYS A 296 -17.80 -3.91 2.85
N ALA A 297 -17.92 -5.23 2.92
CA ALA A 297 -18.55 -5.91 4.04
C ALA A 297 -17.75 -5.73 5.34
N ILE A 298 -16.42 -5.88 5.29
CA ILE A 298 -15.53 -5.67 6.43
C ILE A 298 -15.56 -4.23 6.89
N GLN A 299 -15.44 -3.26 5.98
CA GLN A 299 -15.50 -1.83 6.32
C GLN A 299 -16.80 -1.47 7.03
N ARG A 300 -17.95 -2.01 6.58
CA ARG A 300 -19.23 -1.82 7.29
C ARG A 300 -19.20 -2.48 8.68
N GLY A 301 -18.62 -3.67 8.79
CA GLY A 301 -18.50 -4.41 10.05
C GLY A 301 -17.59 -3.74 11.09
N THR A 302 -16.57 -3.00 10.66
CA THR A 302 -15.62 -2.30 11.54
C THR A 302 -15.97 -0.82 11.76
N SER A 303 -16.94 -0.28 11.03
CA SER A 303 -17.41 1.10 11.17
C SER A 303 -18.40 1.28 12.32
N GLY A 304 -18.54 2.53 12.77
CA GLY A 304 -19.52 2.91 13.78
C GLY A 304 -19.22 2.29 15.15
N VAL A 305 -20.22 1.61 15.73
CA VAL A 305 -20.14 1.11 17.12
C VAL A 305 -19.25 -0.14 17.24
N ASN A 306 -19.15 -0.93 16.18
CA ASN A 306 -18.53 -2.24 16.24
C ASN A 306 -17.00 -2.14 16.38
N ASN A 307 -16.36 -1.11 15.81
CA ASN A 307 -14.93 -0.76 15.89
C ASN A 307 -13.93 -1.86 15.48
N TYR A 308 -14.34 -3.11 15.47
CA TYR A 308 -13.56 -4.29 15.13
C TYR A 308 -14.50 -5.46 14.82
N ILE A 309 -14.00 -6.44 14.08
CA ILE A 309 -14.64 -7.74 13.90
C ILE A 309 -13.66 -8.85 14.29
N LYS A 310 -14.19 -9.98 14.76
CA LYS A 310 -13.38 -11.16 15.05
C LYS A 310 -12.93 -11.83 13.75
N TYR A 311 -11.79 -12.51 13.79
CA TYR A 311 -11.27 -13.24 12.64
C TYR A 311 -12.20 -14.33 12.13
N GLU A 312 -12.96 -15.00 13.01
CA GLU A 312 -13.95 -16.00 12.57
C GLU A 312 -15.07 -15.34 11.74
N TYR A 313 -15.51 -14.14 12.13
CA TYR A 313 -16.50 -13.40 11.36
C TYR A 313 -15.94 -12.91 10.02
N PHE A 314 -14.65 -12.54 9.98
CA PHE A 314 -13.96 -12.26 8.72
C PHE A 314 -13.94 -13.50 7.79
N LYS A 315 -13.62 -14.69 8.32
CA LYS A 315 -13.67 -15.93 7.54
C LYS A 315 -15.08 -16.22 7.01
N MET A 316 -16.11 -16.04 7.84
CA MET A 316 -17.51 -16.20 7.40
C MET A 316 -17.88 -15.25 6.25
N ILE A 317 -17.42 -13.99 6.30
CA ILE A 317 -17.62 -13.05 5.18
C ILE A 317 -16.88 -13.56 3.93
N CYS A 318 -15.64 -14.03 4.06
CA CYS A 318 -14.91 -14.54 2.90
C CYS A 318 -15.60 -15.75 2.26
N ASP A 319 -16.12 -16.66 3.09
CA ASP A 319 -16.87 -17.84 2.62
C ASP A 319 -18.19 -17.44 1.92
N GLU A 320 -18.91 -16.44 2.44
CA GLU A 320 -20.13 -15.88 1.81
C GLU A 320 -19.87 -15.33 0.40
N TYR A 321 -18.68 -14.78 0.17
CA TYR A 321 -18.23 -14.25 -1.12
C TYR A 321 -17.31 -15.23 -1.89
N GLU A 322 -17.39 -16.52 -1.58
CA GLU A 322 -16.72 -17.62 -2.30
C GLU A 322 -15.18 -17.46 -2.38
N THR A 323 -14.56 -16.90 -1.34
CA THR A 323 -13.09 -16.83 -1.18
C THR A 323 -12.65 -17.74 -0.04
N THR A 324 -12.46 -19.03 -0.34
CA THR A 324 -12.18 -20.06 0.67
C THR A 324 -10.69 -20.34 0.89
N ASN A 325 -9.83 -20.00 -0.06
CA ASN A 325 -8.38 -20.20 0.06
C ASN A 325 -7.79 -19.27 1.13
N GLU A 326 -7.11 -19.86 2.13
CA GLU A 326 -6.62 -19.11 3.30
C GLU A 326 -5.51 -18.10 2.96
N ASN A 327 -4.64 -18.41 2.00
CA ASN A 327 -3.60 -17.48 1.54
C ASN A 327 -4.22 -16.25 0.87
N ALA A 328 -5.24 -16.45 0.03
CA ALA A 328 -6.02 -15.37 -0.55
C ALA A 328 -6.71 -14.50 0.52
N GLN A 329 -7.31 -15.13 1.54
CA GLN A 329 -7.91 -14.40 2.67
C GLN A 329 -6.88 -13.55 3.43
N LYS A 330 -5.70 -14.08 3.72
CA LYS A 330 -4.61 -13.33 4.37
C LYS A 330 -4.10 -12.19 3.49
N LEU A 331 -3.99 -12.42 2.18
CA LEU A 331 -3.60 -11.41 1.22
C LEU A 331 -4.59 -10.24 1.20
N LEU A 332 -5.89 -10.53 1.22
CA LEU A 332 -6.94 -9.51 1.35
C LEU A 332 -6.73 -8.62 2.57
N LEU A 333 -6.46 -9.21 3.73
CA LEU A 333 -6.18 -8.45 4.95
C LEU A 333 -4.92 -7.60 4.82
N LYS A 334 -3.84 -8.12 4.19
CA LYS A 334 -2.63 -7.34 3.89
C LYS A 334 -2.98 -6.12 3.03
N TYR A 335 -3.74 -6.29 1.96
CA TYR A 335 -4.17 -5.19 1.09
C TYR A 335 -5.04 -4.16 1.80
N PHE A 336 -6.05 -4.60 2.54
CA PHE A 336 -6.92 -3.69 3.28
C PHE A 336 -6.18 -2.94 4.38
N ASN A 337 -5.14 -3.57 4.94
CA ASN A 337 -4.19 -2.92 5.84
C ASN A 337 -3.31 -1.90 5.10
N THR A 338 -2.79 -2.20 3.92
CA THR A 338 -1.96 -1.27 3.12
C THR A 338 -2.72 0.01 2.74
N ILE A 339 -3.93 -0.11 2.20
CA ILE A 339 -4.77 1.05 1.84
C ILE A 339 -5.37 1.76 3.06
N GLY A 340 -5.33 1.13 4.23
CA GLY A 340 -5.85 1.66 5.48
C GLY A 340 -7.34 1.71 5.64
N SER A 341 -8.02 0.77 5.00
CA SER A 341 -9.41 0.48 5.29
C SER A 341 -9.59 -0.16 6.67
N VAL A 342 -8.62 -0.98 7.09
CA VAL A 342 -8.61 -1.66 8.39
C VAL A 342 -7.18 -1.77 8.92
N THR A 343 -7.03 -2.19 10.16
CA THR A 343 -5.73 -2.60 10.72
C THR A 343 -5.77 -4.09 11.06
N TRP A 344 -4.74 -4.81 10.60
CA TRP A 344 -4.51 -6.22 10.93
C TRP A 344 -3.01 -6.42 11.24
N PHE A 345 -2.71 -7.04 12.38
CA PHE A 345 -1.35 -7.15 12.91
C PHE A 345 -0.60 -8.43 12.53
N GLY A 346 -1.13 -9.20 11.57
CA GLY A 346 -0.52 -10.46 11.14
C GLY A 346 -0.58 -11.55 12.21
N GLU A 347 0.00 -12.72 11.89
CA GLU A 347 0.00 -13.93 12.74
C GLU A 347 1.13 -13.95 13.78
N ASP A 348 2.21 -13.19 13.56
CA ASP A 348 3.43 -13.22 14.39
C ASP A 348 3.31 -12.45 15.72
N THR A 349 2.13 -11.93 16.03
CA THR A 349 1.91 -11.22 17.28
C THR A 349 1.25 -12.12 18.33
N HIS A 350 1.67 -12.02 19.59
CA HIS A 350 0.99 -12.65 20.73
C HIS A 350 -0.45 -12.12 20.97
N LEU A 351 -0.99 -11.32 20.04
CA LEU A 351 -2.38 -10.87 19.98
C LEU A 351 -3.27 -12.06 19.56
N LYS A 352 -3.36 -13.06 20.44
CA LYS A 352 -4.12 -14.32 20.30
C LYS A 352 -5.62 -14.17 19.99
N PHE A 353 -6.11 -12.95 19.83
CA PHE A 353 -7.46 -12.61 19.43
C PHE A 353 -7.35 -11.74 18.18
N PHE A 354 -7.16 -12.39 17.03
CA PHE A 354 -7.08 -11.74 15.74
C PHE A 354 -8.37 -10.97 15.48
N HIS A 355 -8.29 -9.65 15.51
CA HIS A 355 -9.39 -8.78 15.14
C HIS A 355 -8.97 -7.97 13.92
N VAL A 356 -9.92 -7.76 13.02
CA VAL A 356 -9.81 -6.75 11.98
C VAL A 356 -10.37 -5.47 12.57
N LEU A 357 -9.55 -4.45 12.68
CA LEU A 357 -9.81 -3.31 13.56
C LEU A 357 -10.01 -2.02 12.75
N ASN A 358 -10.77 -1.08 13.30
CA ASN A 358 -10.82 0.29 12.83
C ASN A 358 -9.55 1.05 13.30
N PRO A 359 -8.72 1.57 12.38
CA PRO A 359 -7.46 2.21 12.77
C PRO A 359 -7.62 3.44 13.68
N ALA A 360 -8.65 4.25 13.44
CA ALA A 360 -8.93 5.43 14.24
C ALA A 360 -9.31 5.05 15.69
N TRP A 361 -10.05 3.95 15.86
CA TRP A 361 -10.44 3.47 17.17
C TRP A 361 -9.23 2.97 18.00
N ILE A 362 -8.32 2.20 17.39
CA ILE A 362 -7.12 1.71 18.09
C ILE A 362 -6.30 2.89 18.60
N THR A 363 -6.02 3.85 17.73
CA THR A 363 -5.12 4.97 18.07
C THR A 363 -5.70 5.87 19.13
N GLN A 364 -7.01 6.17 19.06
CA GLN A 364 -7.70 6.92 20.09
C GLN A 364 -7.72 6.17 21.42
N GLY A 365 -7.97 4.86 21.41
CA GLY A 365 -7.98 4.06 22.63
C GLY A 365 -6.60 3.98 23.29
N VAL A 366 -5.54 3.73 22.52
CA VAL A 366 -4.16 3.71 23.04
C VAL A 366 -3.79 5.08 23.59
N TYR A 367 -4.15 6.16 22.89
CA TYR A 367 -3.95 7.52 23.36
C TYR A 367 -4.63 7.76 24.72
N LYS A 368 -5.92 7.42 24.85
CA LYS A 368 -6.66 7.57 26.11
C LYS A 368 -5.99 6.84 27.27
N ILE A 369 -5.46 5.64 27.05
CA ILE A 369 -4.73 4.89 28.08
C ILE A 369 -3.45 5.63 28.49
N LEU A 370 -2.68 6.10 27.52
CA LEU A 370 -1.39 6.73 27.75
C LEU A 370 -1.54 8.10 28.44
N THR A 371 -2.59 8.84 28.14
CA THR A 371 -2.84 10.18 28.71
C THR A 371 -3.78 10.19 29.91
N ALA A 372 -4.27 9.04 30.38
CA ALA A 372 -5.15 8.97 31.54
C ALA A 372 -4.43 9.46 32.82
N GLU A 373 -5.09 10.33 33.59
CA GLU A 373 -4.55 10.91 34.84
C GLU A 373 -4.02 9.85 35.82
N LYS A 374 -4.68 8.69 35.89
CA LYS A 374 -4.27 7.57 36.76
C LYS A 374 -3.00 6.86 36.29
N THR A 375 -2.70 6.86 34.99
CA THR A 375 -1.42 6.35 34.44
C THR A 375 -0.28 7.32 34.80
N ALA A 376 -0.56 8.63 34.75
CA ALA A 376 0.38 9.68 35.17
C ALA A 376 0.67 9.65 36.67
N GLN A 377 -0.35 9.42 37.52
CA GLN A 377 -0.19 9.31 38.98
C GLN A 377 0.59 8.06 39.44
N ASN A 378 0.60 7.00 38.62
CA ASN A 378 1.30 5.74 38.93
C ASN A 378 2.69 5.61 38.27
N GLN A 379 3.32 6.72 37.87
CA GLN A 379 4.64 6.74 37.21
C GLN A 379 4.72 5.80 35.98
N GLY A 380 3.64 5.71 35.19
CA GLY A 380 3.60 4.85 33.99
C GLY A 380 3.30 3.37 34.24
N ARG A 381 3.01 2.95 35.49
CA ARG A 381 2.60 1.57 35.79
C ARG A 381 1.11 1.35 35.50
N GLY A 382 0.80 0.79 34.34
CA GLY A 382 -0.54 0.32 33.99
C GLY A 382 -0.84 -1.06 34.58
N GLN A 383 -1.88 -1.17 35.43
CA GLN A 383 -2.48 -2.47 35.78
C GLN A 383 -3.71 -2.72 34.89
N ARG A 384 -3.96 -3.98 34.51
CA ARG A 384 -5.06 -4.41 33.62
C ARG A 384 -6.45 -3.81 33.94
N PRO A 385 -6.89 -3.67 35.21
CA PRO A 385 -8.18 -3.03 35.49
C PRO A 385 -8.23 -1.54 35.12
N TYR A 386 -7.09 -0.82 35.08
CA TYR A 386 -7.04 0.60 34.72
C TYR A 386 -7.15 0.83 33.22
N GLY A 387 -6.60 -0.07 32.41
CA GLY A 387 -6.77 -0.02 30.95
C GLY A 387 -8.24 -0.10 30.52
N ARG A 388 -9.06 -0.90 31.22
CA ARG A 388 -10.51 -0.96 30.94
C ARG A 388 -11.24 0.34 31.26
N VAL A 389 -10.88 1.02 32.35
CA VAL A 389 -11.52 2.27 32.78
C VAL A 389 -11.08 3.47 31.92
N ALA A 390 -9.85 3.46 31.41
CA ALA A 390 -9.37 4.51 30.50
C ALA A 390 -9.86 4.30 29.05
N TRP A 391 -10.14 3.06 28.67
CA TRP A 391 -10.60 2.71 27.32
C TRP A 391 -12.12 2.88 27.13
N SER A 392 -12.91 2.61 28.17
CA SER A 392 -14.35 2.94 28.23
C SER A 392 -14.56 4.45 28.16
#